data_AF-A0A6A1UZF0-F1
#
_entry.id   AF-A0A6A1UZF0-F1
#
_cell.length_a   1.000
_cell.length_b   1.000
_cell.length_c   1.000
_cell.angle_alpha   90.00
_cell.angle_beta   90.00
_cell.angle_gamma   90.00
#
_symmetry.space_group_name_H-M   'P 1'
#
loop_
_entity.id
_entity.type
_entity.pdbx_description
1 polymer ?
#
loop_
_entity_poly.entity_id
_entity_poly.type
_entity_poly.pdbx_seq_one_letter_code
_entity_poly.pdbx_strand_id
1 'polypeptide(L)'
;MVKLLYHGHGKLKSRVVTNNCNPEWNDELTLSIEDLNVPIHLNVFDRDTFTVDDKMGDAEIDIKPYVECLRMGSEKLPNGSVVNKVQPSGTNCLAEESSCVWNNGKIVQDMRLRLRNVECGEVEVQLEWINFDGSKGLSTES
;
A
#
# COMPACT_ATOMS: atom_id res chain seq x y z
N MET A 1 -2.85 -10.15 12.05
CA MET A 1 -2.34 -10.51 10.70
C MET A 1 -2.88 -9.50 9.70
N VAL A 2 -2.09 -9.10 8.70
CA VAL A 2 -2.54 -8.25 7.59
C VAL A 2 -2.74 -9.10 6.35
N LYS A 3 -3.78 -8.80 5.57
CA LYS A 3 -4.10 -9.47 4.32
C LYS A 3 -4.34 -8.45 3.22
N LEU A 4 -3.60 -8.58 2.13
CA LEU A 4 -3.80 -7.79 0.92
C LEU A 4 -4.60 -8.59 -0.10
N LEU A 5 -5.59 -7.93 -0.69
CA LEU A 5 -6.46 -8.48 -1.74
C LEU A 5 -6.42 -7.53 -2.93
N TYR A 6 -6.16 -8.09 -4.12
CA TYR A 6 -6.20 -7.34 -5.38
C TYR A 6 -6.91 -8.17 -6.46
N HIS A 7 -8.00 -7.60 -7.01
CA HIS A 7 -8.79 -8.05 -8.16
C HIS A 7 -8.94 -9.58 -8.39
N GLY A 8 -9.04 -10.42 -7.35
CA GLY A 8 -9.10 -11.88 -7.54
C GLY A 8 -7.80 -12.54 -8.03
N HIS A 9 -6.76 -11.76 -8.32
CA HIS A 9 -5.44 -12.22 -8.79
C HIS A 9 -4.52 -12.69 -7.66
N GLY A 10 -4.90 -12.49 -6.39
CA GLY A 10 -4.17 -13.08 -5.28
C GLY A 10 -4.62 -12.59 -3.91
N LYS A 11 -4.37 -13.42 -2.89
CA LYS A 11 -4.49 -13.06 -1.48
C LYS A 11 -3.11 -13.21 -0.85
N LEU A 12 -2.44 -12.10 -0.57
CA LEU A 12 -1.19 -12.12 0.19
C LEU A 12 -1.49 -11.90 1.67
N LYS A 13 -0.69 -12.52 2.54
CA LYS A 13 -0.85 -12.43 3.99
C LYS A 13 0.52 -12.17 4.61
N SER A 14 0.58 -11.27 5.57
CA SER A 14 1.75 -11.12 6.44
C SER A 14 1.81 -12.28 7.44
N ARG A 15 2.93 -12.36 8.17
CA ARG A 15 3.00 -13.22 9.36
C ARG A 15 1.96 -12.83 10.42
N VAL A 16 1.70 -13.77 11.29
CA VAL A 16 0.87 -13.54 12.47
C VAL A 16 1.78 -13.07 13.60
N VAL A 17 1.39 -11.98 14.26
CA VAL A 17 2.04 -11.48 15.47
C VAL A 17 1.05 -11.71 16.60
N THR A 18 1.44 -12.49 17.60
CA THR A 18 0.57 -12.92 18.70
C THR A 18 0.66 -11.97 19.89
N ASN A 19 -0.47 -11.74 20.57
CA ASN A 19 -0.53 -11.00 21.84
C ASN A 19 0.07 -9.58 21.77
N ASN A 20 -0.20 -8.85 20.69
CA ASN A 20 0.26 -7.47 20.53
C ASN A 20 -0.73 -6.65 19.68
N CYS A 21 -1.27 -5.57 20.26
CA CYS A 21 -2.17 -4.63 19.56
C CYS A 21 -1.42 -3.57 18.74
N ASN A 22 -0.09 -3.50 18.85
CA ASN A 22 0.80 -2.67 18.03
C ASN A 22 1.84 -3.58 17.35
N PRO A 23 1.39 -4.51 16.49
CA PRO A 23 2.26 -5.50 15.87
C PRO A 23 3.19 -4.86 14.85
N GLU A 24 4.48 -5.20 14.94
CA GLU A 24 5.44 -4.91 13.88
C GLU A 24 5.55 -6.12 12.95
N TRP A 25 5.00 -5.98 11.74
CA TRP A 25 5.10 -7.01 10.70
C TRP A 25 6.42 -6.92 9.96
N ASN A 26 6.79 -5.77 9.40
CA ASN A 26 7.99 -5.64 8.54
C ASN A 26 8.02 -6.73 7.44
N ASP A 27 6.85 -7.13 6.96
CA ASP A 27 6.68 -8.10 5.89
C ASP A 27 6.63 -7.36 4.55
N GLU A 28 7.41 -7.80 3.57
CA GLU A 28 7.32 -7.32 2.19
C GLU A 28 6.35 -8.19 1.39
N LEU A 29 5.31 -7.56 0.81
CA LEU A 29 4.28 -8.25 0.03
C LEU A 29 4.24 -7.69 -1.40
N THR A 30 4.61 -8.52 -2.39
CA THR A 30 4.67 -8.11 -3.79
C THR A 30 3.40 -8.47 -4.56
N LEU A 31 2.63 -7.46 -4.98
CA LEU A 31 1.43 -7.62 -5.81
C LEU A 31 1.75 -7.33 -7.29
N SER A 32 1.23 -8.17 -8.19
CA SER A 32 1.21 -7.89 -9.62
C SER A 32 -0.04 -7.07 -9.94
N ILE A 33 0.16 -5.88 -10.52
CA ILE A 33 -0.91 -4.93 -10.84
C ILE A 33 -1.21 -4.99 -12.34
N GLU A 34 -2.48 -5.19 -12.68
CA GLU A 34 -2.95 -5.31 -14.08
C GLU A 34 -3.86 -4.13 -14.49
N ASP A 35 -4.70 -3.66 -13.57
CA ASP A 35 -5.55 -2.49 -13.73
C ASP A 35 -5.31 -1.48 -12.60
N LEU A 36 -4.92 -0.27 -12.98
CA LEU A 36 -4.64 0.84 -12.07
C LEU A 36 -5.91 1.46 -11.46
N ASN A 37 -7.08 1.18 -12.01
CA ASN A 37 -8.35 1.68 -11.51
C ASN A 37 -8.90 0.85 -10.34
N VAL A 38 -8.31 -0.32 -10.09
CA VAL A 38 -8.72 -1.21 -9.02
C VAL A 38 -7.87 -0.93 -7.76
N PRO A 39 -8.49 -0.58 -6.62
CA PRO A 39 -7.76 -0.34 -5.39
C PRO A 39 -7.23 -1.65 -4.79
N ILE A 40 -6.15 -1.54 -4.01
CA ILE A 40 -5.67 -2.65 -3.18
C ILE A 40 -6.44 -2.62 -1.85
N HIS A 41 -7.08 -3.73 -1.49
CA HIS A 41 -7.78 -3.85 -0.21
C HIS A 41 -6.87 -4.46 0.85
N LEU A 42 -6.63 -3.71 1.92
CA LEU A 42 -5.95 -4.15 3.12
C LEU A 42 -6.99 -4.54 4.18
N ASN A 43 -6.87 -5.74 4.73
CA ASN A 43 -7.73 -6.20 5.82
C ASN A 43 -6.87 -6.67 6.98
N VAL A 44 -7.24 -6.28 8.19
CA VAL A 44 -6.59 -6.72 9.42
C VAL A 44 -7.45 -7.79 10.08
N PHE A 45 -6.82 -8.85 10.56
CA PHE A 45 -7.50 -9.96 11.22
C PHE A 45 -6.78 -10.31 12.52
N ASP A 46 -7.56 -10.59 13.57
CA ASP A 46 -7.07 -11.35 14.71
C ASP A 46 -7.05 -12.83 14.33
N ARG A 47 -5.94 -13.52 14.61
CA ARG A 47 -5.85 -14.93 14.27
C ARG A 47 -6.10 -15.76 15.51
N ASP A 48 -7.26 -16.40 15.54
CA ASP A 48 -7.57 -17.39 16.53
C ASP A 48 -7.17 -18.79 16.08
N THR A 49 -6.69 -19.59 17.03
CA THR A 49 -6.25 -20.96 16.73
C THR A 49 -7.43 -21.93 16.61
N PHE A 50 -8.59 -21.59 17.18
CA PHE A 50 -9.74 -22.50 17.32
C PHE A 50 -11.06 -21.94 16.76
N THR A 51 -11.09 -20.68 16.34
CA THR A 51 -12.28 -19.99 15.80
C THR A 51 -11.98 -19.36 14.43
N VAL A 52 -13.01 -18.82 13.79
CA VAL A 52 -12.85 -18.04 12.55
C VAL A 52 -12.14 -16.73 12.90
N ASP A 53 -11.11 -16.38 12.14
CA ASP A 53 -10.37 -15.11 12.31
C ASP A 53 -11.33 -13.90 12.34
N ASP A 54 -11.29 -13.14 13.44
CA ASP A 54 -12.10 -11.93 13.60
C ASP A 54 -11.53 -10.77 12.79
N LYS A 55 -12.39 -10.08 12.03
CA LYS A 55 -11.99 -8.92 11.22
C LYS A 55 -11.77 -7.71 12.14
N MET A 56 -10.57 -7.15 12.11
CA MET A 56 -10.15 -5.98 12.89
C MET A 56 -10.09 -4.69 12.06
N GLY A 57 -10.91 -4.61 11.00
CA GLY A 57 -11.00 -3.45 10.12
C GLY A 57 -10.35 -3.62 8.75
N ASP A 58 -10.57 -2.62 7.90
CA ASP A 58 -10.04 -2.57 6.53
C ASP A 58 -9.67 -1.17 6.05
N ALA A 59 -8.81 -1.12 5.06
CA ALA A 59 -8.45 0.09 4.33
C ALA A 59 -8.30 -0.20 2.84
N GLU A 60 -8.41 0.85 2.04
CA GLU A 60 -8.18 0.82 0.59
C GLU A 60 -7.00 1.73 0.24
N ILE A 61 -6.18 1.24 -0.69
CA ILE A 61 -5.02 1.97 -1.23
C ILE A 61 -5.28 2.22 -2.71
N ASP A 62 -5.40 3.50 -3.07
CA ASP A 62 -5.39 3.95 -4.46
C ASP A 62 -3.94 4.16 -4.90
N ILE A 63 -3.51 3.37 -5.89
CA ILE A 63 -2.13 3.41 -6.42
C ILE A 63 -1.96 4.44 -7.53
N LYS A 64 -3.03 5.08 -8.04
CA LYS A 64 -2.91 6.05 -9.14
C LYS A 64 -1.99 7.22 -8.80
N PRO A 65 -2.10 7.88 -7.62
CA PRO A 65 -1.20 8.99 -7.28
C PRO A 65 0.27 8.55 -7.27
N TYR A 66 0.54 7.33 -6.80
CA TYR A 66 1.87 6.74 -6.81
C TYR A 66 2.38 6.48 -8.24
N VAL A 67 1.53 5.93 -9.10
CA VAL A 67 1.87 5.66 -10.50
C VAL A 67 2.08 6.94 -11.31
N GLU A 68 1.33 8.00 -11.01
CA GLU A 68 1.59 9.33 -11.56
C GLU A 68 3.01 9.81 -11.20
N CYS A 69 3.47 9.56 -9.97
CA CYS A 69 4.84 9.86 -9.56
C CYS A 69 5.88 9.04 -10.33
N LEU A 70 5.61 7.76 -10.59
CA LEU A 70 6.49 6.93 -11.42
C LEU A 70 6.63 7.47 -12.84
N ARG A 71 5.53 7.96 -13.42
CA ARG A 71 5.52 8.56 -14.76
C ARG A 71 6.28 9.89 -14.81
N MET A 72 6.27 10.65 -13.72
CA MET A 72 7.06 11.88 -13.57
C MET A 72 8.54 11.62 -13.24
N GLY A 73 8.83 10.50 -12.57
CA GLY A 73 10.13 10.17 -11.98
C GLY A 73 11.24 9.70 -12.93
N SER A 74 11.17 9.95 -14.23
CA SER A 74 12.26 9.62 -15.17
C SER A 74 13.41 10.65 -15.19
N GLU A 75 13.30 11.74 -14.44
CA GLU A 75 14.30 12.81 -14.38
C GLU A 75 15.25 12.67 -13.18
N LYS A 76 16.49 13.15 -13.33
CA LYS A 76 17.57 13.10 -12.31
C LYS A 76 17.27 13.99 -11.10
N LEU A 77 16.20 13.70 -10.37
CA LEU A 77 15.84 14.41 -9.15
C LEU A 77 16.89 14.14 -8.06
N PRO A 78 17.24 15.14 -7.24
CA PRO A 78 18.03 14.93 -6.03
C PRO A 78 17.37 13.91 -5.10
N ASN A 79 18.18 13.14 -4.37
CA ASN A 79 17.67 12.21 -3.37
C ASN A 79 16.86 12.95 -2.29
N GLY A 80 15.72 12.41 -1.89
CA GLY A 80 14.79 13.04 -0.95
C GLY A 80 13.83 14.05 -1.57
N SER A 81 13.80 14.20 -2.90
CA SER A 81 12.85 15.11 -3.55
C SER A 81 11.42 14.60 -3.40
N VAL A 82 10.51 15.46 -2.92
CA VAL A 82 9.08 15.16 -2.91
C VAL A 82 8.52 15.37 -4.31
N VAL A 83 7.96 14.31 -4.89
CA VAL A 83 7.37 14.31 -6.24
C VAL A 83 5.87 14.62 -6.19
N ASN A 84 5.17 14.11 -5.19
CA ASN A 84 3.75 14.39 -4.98
C ASN A 84 3.37 14.23 -3.50
N LYS A 85 2.22 14.78 -3.13
CA LYS A 85 1.63 14.70 -1.79
C LYS A 85 0.15 14.40 -1.90
N VAL A 86 -0.30 13.36 -1.19
CA VAL A 86 -1.72 12.99 -1.09
C VAL A 86 -2.22 13.36 0.29
N GLN A 87 -3.24 14.22 0.34
CA GLN A 87 -3.86 14.64 1.60
C GLN A 87 -4.94 13.63 2.04
N PRO A 88 -5.17 13.47 3.35
CA PRO A 88 -6.38 12.83 3.87
C PRO A 88 -7.64 13.46 3.29
N SER A 89 -8.60 12.63 2.90
CA SER A 89 -9.89 13.09 2.40
C SER A 89 -11.01 12.14 2.81
N GLY A 90 -12.26 12.54 2.61
CA GLY A 90 -13.42 11.67 2.84
C GLY A 90 -13.54 10.50 1.86
N THR A 91 -12.65 10.40 0.87
CA THR A 91 -12.67 9.37 -0.17
C THR A 91 -11.45 8.44 -0.13
N ASN A 92 -10.51 8.65 0.78
CA ASN A 92 -9.34 7.79 0.98
C ASN A 92 -9.23 7.32 2.43
N CYS A 93 -8.27 6.43 2.71
CA CYS A 93 -8.03 5.90 4.04
C CYS A 93 -6.81 6.52 4.72
N LEU A 94 -6.26 7.64 4.24
CA LEU A 94 -5.08 8.26 4.83
C LEU A 94 -5.42 8.91 6.17
N ALA A 95 -4.62 8.61 7.19
CA ALA A 95 -4.68 9.25 8.50
C ALA A 95 -3.96 10.61 8.52
N GLU A 96 -2.95 10.77 7.66
CA GLU A 96 -2.11 11.97 7.52
C GLU A 96 -1.62 12.14 6.07
N GLU A 97 -0.92 13.24 5.79
CA GLU A 97 -0.33 13.48 4.46
C GLU A 97 0.64 12.35 4.08
N SER A 98 0.48 11.79 2.88
CA SER A 98 1.37 10.79 2.32
C SER A 98 2.18 11.40 1.18
N SER A 99 3.51 11.41 1.30
CA SER A 99 4.43 11.97 0.31
C SER A 99 5.02 10.86 -0.55
N CYS A 100 4.99 11.04 -1.87
CA CYS A 100 5.80 10.24 -2.80
C CYS A 100 7.16 10.92 -2.93
N VAL A 101 8.22 10.20 -2.56
CA VAL A 101 9.59 10.73 -2.48
C VAL A 101 10.49 9.96 -3.43
N TRP A 102 11.29 10.70 -4.20
CA TRP A 102 12.36 10.13 -5.01
C TRP A 102 13.57 9.81 -4.15
N ASN A 103 13.88 8.52 -4.03
CA ASN A 103 15.01 8.02 -3.27
C ASN A 103 15.86 7.06 -4.11
N ASN A 104 17.13 7.41 -4.35
CA ASN A 104 18.13 6.55 -4.98
C ASN A 104 17.65 5.77 -6.23
N GLY A 105 16.96 6.42 -7.17
CA GLY A 105 16.54 5.79 -8.42
C GLY A 105 15.14 5.16 -8.40
N LYS A 106 14.40 5.28 -7.29
CA LYS A 106 13.03 4.80 -7.16
C LYS A 106 12.14 5.82 -6.46
N ILE A 107 10.83 5.72 -6.70
CA ILE A 107 9.83 6.40 -5.89
C ILE A 107 9.49 5.50 -4.71
N VAL A 108 9.32 6.11 -3.54
CA VAL A 108 8.83 5.47 -2.32
C VAL A 108 7.67 6.32 -1.78
N GLN A 109 6.62 5.68 -1.29
CA GLN A 109 5.51 6.38 -0.65
C GLN A 109 5.16 5.73 0.68
N ASP A 110 5.35 6.49 1.76
CA ASP A 110 4.91 6.10 3.10
C ASP A 110 3.45 6.48 3.29
N MET A 111 2.66 5.57 3.83
CA MET A 111 1.23 5.74 4.06
C MET A 111 0.86 5.26 5.46
N ARG A 112 0.18 6.13 6.21
CA ARG A 112 -0.50 5.75 7.44
C ARG A 112 -2.00 5.67 7.16
N LEU A 113 -2.54 4.45 7.24
CA LEU A 113 -3.90 4.15 6.86
C LEU A 113 -4.79 4.01 8.10
N ARG A 114 -5.86 4.82 8.18
CA ARG A 114 -6.90 4.66 9.20
C ARG A 114 -7.82 3.53 8.81
N LEU A 115 -7.97 2.55 9.69
CA LEU A 115 -8.87 1.42 9.46
C LEU A 115 -10.33 1.87 9.57
N ARG A 116 -11.16 1.35 8.68
CA ARG A 116 -12.62 1.46 8.68
C ARG A 116 -13.22 0.18 9.26
N ASN A 117 -14.51 0.25 9.61
CA ASN A 117 -15.28 -0.90 10.12
C ASN A 117 -14.68 -1.51 11.41
N VAL A 118 -14.04 -0.67 12.23
CA VAL A 118 -13.46 -0.99 13.54
C VAL A 118 -13.49 0.28 14.39
N GLU A 119 -13.48 0.15 15.72
CA GLU A 119 -13.52 1.29 16.64
C GLU A 119 -12.27 2.16 16.56
N CYS A 120 -11.10 1.53 16.40
CA CYS A 120 -9.82 2.20 16.29
C CYS A 120 -8.80 1.27 15.59
N GLY A 121 -7.72 1.88 15.09
CA GLY A 121 -6.62 1.16 14.46
C GLY A 121 -6.10 1.89 13.25
N GLU A 122 -4.79 1.88 13.11
CA GLU A 122 -4.08 2.44 11.97
C GLU A 122 -3.01 1.44 11.53
N VAL A 123 -2.68 1.44 10.25
CA VAL A 123 -1.64 0.58 9.68
C VAL A 123 -0.68 1.43 8.87
N GLU A 124 0.60 1.31 9.17
CA GLU A 124 1.67 1.93 8.39
C GLU A 124 2.14 0.97 7.30
N VAL A 125 2.22 1.48 6.06
CA VAL A 125 2.72 0.74 4.90
C VAL A 125 3.61 1.65 4.06
N GLN A 126 4.57 1.04 3.36
CA GLN A 126 5.40 1.71 2.36
C GLN A 126 5.18 1.06 1.00
N LEU A 127 4.96 1.88 -0.02
CA LEU A 127 4.85 1.42 -1.41
C LEU A 127 6.18 1.60 -2.14
N GLU A 128 6.56 0.57 -2.89
CA GLU A 128 7.67 0.57 -3.84
C GLU A 128 7.21 -0.13 -5.14
N TRP A 129 7.70 0.34 -6.29
CA TRP A 129 7.40 -0.27 -7.58
C TRP A 129 8.58 -1.11 -8.04
N ILE A 130 8.32 -2.38 -8.34
CA ILE A 130 9.33 -3.29 -8.89
C ILE A 130 9.06 -3.44 -10.38
N ASN A 131 10.01 -2.99 -11.20
CA ASN A 131 10.02 -3.31 -12.63
C ASN A 131 10.65 -4.69 -12.84
N PHE A 132 10.01 -5.53 -13.65
CA PHE A 132 10.56 -6.82 -14.05
C PHE A 132 10.98 -6.74 -15.52
N ASP A 133 12.21 -7.18 -15.82
CA ASP A 133 12.72 -7.20 -17.20
C ASP A 133 11.85 -8.12 -18.07
N GLY A 134 10.99 -7.52 -18.90
CA GLY A 134 10.06 -8.21 -19.80
C GLY A 134 8.59 -7.81 -19.64
N SER A 135 8.20 -7.07 -18.61
CA SER A 135 6.87 -6.46 -18.56
C SER A 135 6.80 -5.29 -19.55
N LYS A 136 5.63 -5.07 -20.16
CA LYS A 136 5.34 -3.79 -20.82
C LYS A 136 5.30 -2.73 -19.70
N GLY A 137 6.46 -2.21 -19.29
CA GLY A 137 6.55 -1.15 -18.30
C GLY A 137 5.61 -0.03 -18.69
N LEU A 138 4.97 0.61 -17.70
CA LEU A 138 3.97 1.70 -17.80
C LEU A 138 3.98 2.39 -19.17
N SER A 139 3.37 1.76 -20.17
CA SER A 139 3.49 2.22 -21.54
C SER A 139 2.54 3.40 -21.64
N THR A 140 3.12 4.58 -21.83
CA THR A 140 2.42 5.80 -22.19
C THR A 140 1.67 5.55 -23.49
N GLU A 141 0.38 5.25 -23.42
CA GLU A 141 -0.48 5.46 -24.58
C GLU A 141 -0.48 6.97 -24.85
N SER A 142 0.02 7.32 -26.04
CA SER A 142 0.27 8.67 -26.54
C SER A 142 -0.98 9.27 -27.16
#